data_AF-A0AAU0MBT8-F1
#
_entry.id   AF-A0AAU0MBT8-F1
#
_cell.length_a   1.000
_cell.length_b   1.000
_cell.length_c   1.000
_cell.angle_alpha   90.00
_cell.angle_beta   90.00
_cell.angle_gamma   90.00
#
_symmetry.space_group_name_H-M   'P 1'
#
loop_
_entity.id
_entity.type
_entity.pdbx_description
1 polymer ?
#
loop_
_entity_poly.entity_id
_entity_poly.type
_entity_poly.pdbx_seq_one_letter_code
_entity_poly.pdbx_strand_id
1 'polypeptide(L)'
;MHEVSLCRQLAAAVTRATGDREVEAVYVDVGQLRQVVPEAMQFAWTFVVKETSLARARLELRQLPAILVCRDCGTNARLGPELGFYCRACGSTDTELTSGEQFVLTAVDVRTPLDGDTSTGLRTPAEVRTTTPTDDPAGRCETDPGKGDRDGALPSA
;
A
#
# COMPACT_ATOMS: atom_id res chain seq x y z
N MET A 1 -20.52 2.16 -2.53
CA MET A 1 -19.96 0.80 -2.71
C MET A 1 -19.14 0.47 -1.46
N HIS A 2 -19.51 -0.57 -0.72
CA HIS A 2 -19.02 -0.88 0.64
C HIS A 2 -17.57 -1.37 0.65
N GLU A 3 -17.23 -2.28 -0.26
CA GLU A 3 -15.93 -2.96 -0.40
C GLU A 3 -14.80 -2.00 -0.78
N VAL A 4 -15.12 -0.98 -1.59
CA VAL A 4 -14.15 0.05 -2.00
C VAL A 4 -13.68 0.87 -0.80
N SER A 5 -14.60 1.22 0.10
CA SER A 5 -14.26 1.94 1.33
C SER A 5 -13.38 1.08 2.23
N LEU A 6 -13.70 -0.20 2.38
CA LEU A 6 -12.88 -1.16 3.13
C LEU A 6 -11.48 -1.30 2.53
N CYS A 7 -11.37 -1.45 1.21
CA CYS A 7 -10.08 -1.55 0.53
C CYS A 7 -9.22 -0.30 0.71
N ARG A 8 -9.81 0.90 0.66
CA ARG A 8 -9.07 2.15 0.92
C ARG A 8 -8.54 2.23 2.35
N GLN A 9 -9.37 1.86 3.33
CA GLN A 9 -8.95 1.83 4.74
C GLN A 9 -7.84 0.79 4.96
N LEU A 10 -7.97 -0.39 4.35
CA LEU A 10 -6.99 -1.46 4.40
C LEU A 10 -5.67 -1.03 3.75
N ALA A 11 -5.71 -0.48 2.54
CA ALA A 11 -4.53 0.01 1.84
C ALA A 11 -3.78 1.04 2.69
N ALA A 12 -4.49 2.01 3.26
CA ALA A 12 -3.89 3.00 4.15
C ALA A 12 -3.26 2.35 5.40
N ALA A 13 -3.89 1.32 5.98
CA ALA A 13 -3.34 0.60 7.13
C ALA A 13 -2.07 -0.18 6.77
N VAL A 14 -2.07 -0.89 5.65
CA VAL A 14 -0.91 -1.63 5.14
C VAL A 14 0.24 -0.67 4.86
N THR A 15 0.01 0.40 4.10
CA THR A 15 1.05 1.39 3.79
C THR A 15 1.66 2.00 5.05
N ARG A 16 0.87 2.28 6.09
CA ARG A 16 1.41 2.75 7.39
C ARG A 16 2.29 1.71 8.07
N ALA A 17 1.94 0.43 7.98
CA ALA A 17 2.70 -0.66 8.60
C ALA A 17 3.98 -1.02 7.84
N THR A 18 3.96 -0.89 6.51
CA THR A 18 5.07 -1.34 5.64
C THR A 18 6.01 -0.21 5.21
N GLY A 19 5.54 1.03 5.17
CA GLY A 19 6.27 2.13 4.55
C GLY A 19 6.47 1.87 3.05
N ASP A 20 7.70 2.08 2.57
CA ASP A 20 8.07 1.96 1.15
C ASP A 20 8.46 0.53 0.72
N ARG A 21 8.37 -0.45 1.62
CA ARG A 21 8.67 -1.86 1.29
C ARG A 21 7.68 -2.39 0.25
N GLU A 22 8.19 -3.16 -0.71
CA GLU A 22 7.35 -3.83 -1.70
C GLU A 22 6.53 -4.93 -1.03
N VAL A 23 5.20 -4.80 -1.08
CA VAL A 23 4.25 -5.73 -0.47
C VAL A 23 3.83 -6.78 -1.49
N GLU A 24 3.94 -8.05 -1.11
CA GLU A 24 3.59 -9.19 -1.97
C GLU A 24 2.20 -9.74 -1.68
N ALA A 25 1.80 -9.77 -0.40
CA ALA A 25 0.49 -10.24 0.02
C ALA A 25 -0.02 -9.54 1.29
N VAL A 26 -1.33 -9.38 1.37
CA VAL A 26 -2.06 -8.81 2.51
C VAL A 26 -3.10 -9.83 2.95
N TYR A 27 -3.05 -10.26 4.21
CA TYR A 27 -3.93 -11.28 4.77
C TYR A 27 -4.94 -10.64 5.71
N VAL A 28 -6.23 -10.90 5.48
CA VAL A 28 -7.31 -10.31 6.29
C VAL A 28 -8.28 -11.38 6.74
N ASP A 29 -8.55 -11.39 8.04
CA ASP A 29 -9.65 -12.15 8.62
C ASP A 29 -10.95 -11.37 8.51
N VAL A 30 -11.96 -11.99 7.92
CA VAL A 30 -13.27 -11.38 7.68
C VAL A 30 -14.36 -12.24 8.29
N GLY A 31 -15.01 -11.72 9.31
CA GLY A 31 -16.11 -12.39 9.99
C GLY A 31 -17.36 -12.46 9.12
N GLN A 32 -18.10 -13.57 9.22
CA GLN A 32 -19.33 -13.84 8.48
C GLN A 32 -20.37 -12.70 8.55
N LEU A 33 -20.49 -12.01 9.69
CA LEU A 33 -21.44 -10.91 9.89
C LEU A 33 -20.98 -9.58 9.27
N ARG A 34 -19.74 -9.49 8.76
CA ARG A 34 -19.31 -8.35 7.95
C ARG A 34 -19.96 -8.31 6.57
N GLN A 35 -20.53 -9.43 6.12
CA GLN A 35 -21.20 -9.56 4.82
C GLN A 35 -20.35 -9.08 3.63
N VAL A 36 -19.03 -9.18 3.75
CA VAL A 36 -18.10 -8.90 2.66
C VAL A 36 -18.22 -10.01 1.63
N VAL A 37 -18.39 -9.63 0.37
CA VAL A 37 -18.31 -10.54 -0.77
C VAL A 37 -16.84 -10.63 -1.21
N PRO A 38 -16.14 -11.78 -1.03
CA PRO A 38 -14.72 -11.89 -1.30
C PRO A 38 -14.31 -11.47 -2.70
N GLU A 39 -15.08 -11.88 -3.71
CA GLU A 39 -14.81 -11.60 -5.12
C GLU A 39 -14.94 -10.09 -5.40
N ALA A 40 -15.96 -9.44 -4.83
CA ALA A 40 -16.14 -8.00 -4.96
C ALA A 40 -15.02 -7.23 -4.26
N MET A 41 -14.56 -7.71 -3.10
CA MET A 41 -13.47 -7.08 -2.36
C MET A 41 -12.11 -7.28 -3.06
N GLN A 42 -11.84 -8.46 -3.61
CA GLN A 42 -10.65 -8.71 -4.42
C GLN A 42 -10.64 -7.83 -5.67
N PHE A 43 -11.77 -7.74 -6.38
CA PHE A 43 -11.91 -6.82 -7.50
C PHE A 43 -11.67 -5.37 -7.06
N ALA A 44 -12.28 -4.95 -5.94
CA ALA A 44 -12.11 -3.61 -5.40
C ALA A 44 -10.65 -3.27 -5.07
N TRP A 45 -9.94 -4.23 -4.49
CA TRP A 45 -8.53 -4.09 -4.17
C TRP A 45 -7.70 -3.73 -5.40
N THR A 46 -7.84 -4.48 -6.50
CA THR A 46 -7.01 -4.30 -7.71
C THR A 46 -7.01 -2.87 -8.24
N PHE A 47 -8.16 -2.19 -8.24
CA PHE A 47 -8.24 -0.82 -8.74
C PHE A 47 -7.88 0.22 -7.68
N VAL A 48 -8.21 -0.02 -6.40
CA VAL A 48 -7.87 0.90 -5.30
C VAL A 48 -6.37 1.05 -5.15
N VAL A 49 -5.62 -0.04 -5.37
CA VAL A 49 -4.16 -0.07 -5.17
C VAL A 49 -3.35 0.16 -6.43
N LYS A 50 -3.99 0.26 -7.60
CA LYS A 50 -3.34 0.30 -8.93
C LYS A 50 -2.20 1.31 -9.05
N GLU A 51 -2.36 2.48 -8.43
CA GLU A 51 -1.41 3.60 -8.50
C GLU A 51 -0.72 3.84 -7.14
N THR A 52 -0.46 2.77 -6.39
CA THR A 52 0.16 2.81 -5.06
C THR A 52 1.30 1.80 -4.95
N SER A 53 2.07 1.84 -3.85
CA SER A 53 3.09 0.82 -3.55
C SER A 53 2.51 -0.59 -3.35
N LEU A 54 1.19 -0.72 -3.25
CA LEU A 54 0.47 -1.98 -3.10
C LEU A 54 -0.03 -2.56 -4.43
N ALA A 55 0.30 -1.95 -5.58
CA ALA A 55 -0.19 -2.37 -6.90
C ALA A 55 0.07 -3.85 -7.24
N ARG A 56 1.10 -4.46 -6.64
CA ARG A 56 1.46 -5.88 -6.81
C ARG A 56 1.00 -6.79 -5.67
N ALA A 57 0.47 -6.21 -4.59
CA ALA A 57 0.06 -6.98 -3.43
C ALA A 57 -1.21 -7.77 -3.72
N ARG A 58 -1.18 -9.09 -3.50
CA ARG A 58 -2.38 -9.91 -3.49
C ARG A 58 -3.16 -9.67 -2.20
N LEU A 59 -4.49 -9.74 -2.28
CA LEU A 59 -5.37 -9.71 -1.12
C LEU A 59 -5.89 -11.12 -0.85
N GLU A 60 -5.55 -11.68 0.30
CA GLU A 60 -5.97 -12.99 0.77
C GLU A 60 -6.98 -12.84 1.91
N LEU A 61 -8.18 -13.37 1.71
CA LEU A 61 -9.29 -13.24 2.66
C LEU A 61 -9.58 -14.59 3.32
N ARG A 62 -9.48 -14.64 4.65
CA ARG A 62 -9.92 -15.79 5.44
C ARG A 62 -11.28 -15.49 6.06
N GLN A 63 -12.31 -16.21 5.65
CA GLN A 63 -13.63 -16.07 6.26
C GLN A 63 -13.72 -16.79 7.60
N LEU A 64 -14.15 -16.07 8.63
CA LEU A 64 -14.37 -16.60 9.96
C LEU A 64 -15.87 -16.79 10.22
N PRO A 65 -16.31 -17.98 10.65
CA PRO A 65 -17.72 -18.20 10.97
C PRO A 65 -18.13 -17.34 12.15
N ALA A 66 -19.42 -17.01 12.18
CA ALA A 66 -20.03 -16.46 13.38
C ALA A 66 -20.21 -17.59 14.41
N ILE A 67 -19.74 -17.38 15.64
CA ILE A 67 -19.81 -18.38 16.73
C ILE A 67 -20.51 -17.77 17.93
N LEU A 68 -21.61 -18.39 18.35
CA LEU A 68 -22.30 -18.08 19.59
C LEU A 68 -21.89 -19.04 20.69
N VAL A 69 -21.71 -18.52 21.90
CA VAL A 69 -21.53 -19.26 23.14
C VAL A 69 -22.68 -18.93 24.07
N CYS A 70 -23.43 -19.93 24.51
CA CYS A 70 -24.49 -19.75 25.49
C CYS A 70 -23.90 -19.62 26.89
N ARG A 71 -24.29 -18.59 27.63
CA ARG A 71 -23.83 -18.38 29.01
C ARG A 71 -24.51 -19.31 30.02
N ASP A 72 -25.74 -19.75 29.72
CA ASP A 72 -26.50 -20.65 30.60
C ASP A 72 -26.04 -22.11 30.53
N CYS A 73 -25.77 -22.64 29.33
CA CYS A 73 -25.43 -24.06 29.15
C CYS A 73 -24.02 -24.30 28.58
N GLY A 74 -23.26 -23.24 28.26
CA GLY A 74 -21.90 -23.35 27.73
C GLY A 74 -21.79 -23.85 26.30
N THR A 75 -22.90 -24.13 25.61
CA THR A 75 -22.87 -24.63 24.23
C THR A 75 -22.27 -23.58 23.30
N ASN A 76 -21.27 -23.98 22.50
CA ASN A 76 -20.77 -23.21 21.37
C ASN A 76 -21.38 -23.72 20.06
N ALA A 77 -21.81 -22.81 19.20
CA ALA A 77 -22.41 -23.16 17.91
C ALA A 77 -22.09 -22.12 16.84
N ARG A 78 -21.88 -22.58 15.61
CA ARG A 78 -21.79 -21.69 14.44
C ARG A 78 -23.19 -21.18 14.07
N LEU A 79 -23.33 -19.90 13.73
CA LEU A 79 -24.57 -19.41 13.13
C LEU A 79 -24.68 -19.95 11.71
N GLY A 80 -25.82 -20.57 11.43
CA GLY A 80 -26.19 -20.94 10.08
C GLY A 80 -26.54 -19.73 9.20
N PRO A 81 -27.01 -19.99 7.96
CA PRO A 81 -27.47 -18.94 7.06
C PRO A 81 -28.68 -18.19 7.59
N GLU A 82 -29.55 -18.88 8.34
CA GLU A 82 -30.65 -18.28 9.08
C GLU A 82 -30.12 -17.73 10.41
N LEU A 83 -30.00 -16.40 10.49
CA LEU A 83 -29.51 -15.72 11.68
C LEU A 83 -30.48 -15.92 12.85
N GLY A 84 -29.98 -16.53 13.93
CA GLY A 84 -30.69 -16.71 15.19
C GLY A 84 -29.72 -16.60 16.36
N PHE A 85 -29.90 -15.57 17.19
CA PHE A 85 -29.04 -15.26 18.33
C PHE A 85 -29.62 -15.84 19.63
N TYR A 86 -29.83 -17.15 19.62
CA TYR A 86 -30.29 -17.91 20.78
C TYR A 86 -29.67 -19.30 20.77
N CYS A 87 -29.59 -19.92 21.93
CA CYS A 87 -29.07 -21.27 22.08
C CYS A 87 -30.09 -22.29 21.58
N ARG A 88 -29.76 -23.01 20.49
CA ARG A 88 -30.60 -24.09 19.97
C ARG A 88 -30.61 -25.35 20.86
N ALA A 89 -29.70 -25.45 21.83
CA ALA A 89 -29.62 -26.59 22.74
C ALA A 89 -30.53 -26.45 23.97
N CYS A 90 -30.62 -25.26 24.58
CA CYS A 90 -31.43 -25.03 25.78
C CYS A 90 -32.54 -23.98 25.62
N GLY A 91 -32.61 -23.28 24.49
CA GLY A 91 -33.59 -22.23 24.22
C GLY A 91 -33.25 -20.86 24.82
N SER A 92 -32.15 -20.74 25.57
CA SER A 92 -31.74 -19.46 26.18
C SER A 92 -31.38 -18.41 25.13
N THR A 93 -31.74 -17.16 25.41
CA THR A 93 -31.29 -15.98 24.66
C THR A 93 -30.02 -15.35 25.25
N ASP A 94 -29.55 -15.81 26.42
CA ASP A 94 -28.28 -15.36 27.00
C ASP A 94 -27.11 -16.02 26.28
N THR A 95 -26.71 -15.36 25.18
CA THR A 95 -25.68 -15.82 24.28
C THR A 95 -24.69 -14.71 23.96
N GLU A 96 -23.43 -15.08 23.77
CA GLU A 96 -22.33 -14.21 23.42
C GLU A 96 -21.78 -14.56 22.05
N LEU A 97 -21.66 -13.57 21.18
CA LEU A 97 -20.99 -13.74 19.90
C LEU A 97 -19.47 -13.62 20.12
N THR A 98 -18.75 -14.71 19.89
CA THR A 98 -17.29 -14.80 20.12
C THR A 98 -16.47 -14.76 18.84
N SER A 99 -17.12 -14.92 17.69
CA SER A 99 -16.53 -14.78 16.36
C SER A 99 -17.59 -14.35 15.36
N GLY A 100 -17.18 -13.82 14.21
CA GLY A 100 -18.07 -13.45 13.10
C GLY A 100 -18.08 -11.96 12.76
N GLU A 101 -17.45 -11.10 13.57
CA GLU A 101 -17.45 -9.64 13.36
C GLU A 101 -16.09 -9.08 12.89
N GLN A 102 -15.10 -9.95 12.74
CA GLN A 102 -13.73 -9.55 12.45
C GLN A 102 -13.61 -8.84 11.10
N PHE A 103 -12.75 -7.83 11.05
CA PHE A 103 -12.16 -7.32 9.82
C PHE A 103 -10.75 -6.87 10.18
N VAL A 104 -9.83 -7.84 10.21
CA VAL A 104 -8.54 -7.69 10.87
C VAL A 104 -7.43 -8.01 9.88
N LEU A 105 -6.51 -7.06 9.69
CA LEU A 105 -5.26 -7.30 8.99
C LEU A 105 -4.40 -8.22 9.87
N THR A 106 -4.20 -9.47 9.44
CA THR A 106 -3.52 -10.50 10.24
C THR A 106 -2.04 -10.64 9.90
N ALA A 107 -1.68 -10.45 8.62
CA ALA A 107 -0.30 -10.50 8.17
C ALA A 107 -0.10 -9.68 6.90
N VAL A 108 1.15 -9.28 6.66
CA VAL A 108 1.60 -8.66 5.41
C VAL A 108 2.94 -9.27 5.04
N ASP A 109 3.02 -9.84 3.85
CA ASP A 109 4.28 -10.33 3.30
C ASP A 109 4.97 -9.20 2.55
N VAL A 110 6.22 -8.92 2.91
CA VAL A 110 7.06 -7.92 2.26
C VAL A 110 8.23 -8.61 1.59
N ARG A 111 8.57 -8.15 0.38
CA ARG A 111 9.77 -8.62 -0.31
C ARG A 111 10.99 -8.23 0.51
N THR A 112 11.75 -9.22 0.93
CA THR A 112 13.08 -9.00 1.48
C THR A 112 14.07 -9.12 0.32
N PRO A 113 14.95 -8.13 0.10
CA PRO A 113 16.05 -8.30 -0.83
C PRO A 113 16.84 -9.55 -0.43
N LEU A 114 17.12 -10.43 -1.39
CA LEU A 114 18.05 -11.52 -1.14
C LEU A 114 19.43 -10.88 -0.94
N ASP A 115 20.02 -11.08 0.24
CA ASP A 115 21.41 -10.69 0.51
C ASP A 115 22.30 -11.40 -0.52
N GLY A 116 22.72 -10.68 -1.56
CA GLY A 116 23.52 -11.24 -2.65
C GLY A 116 23.44 -10.54 -4.01
N ASP A 117 22.43 -9.70 -4.27
CA ASP A 117 22.45 -8.85 -5.47
C ASP A 117 23.22 -7.55 -5.22
N THR A 118 24.55 -7.66 -5.10
CA THR A 118 25.46 -6.54 -5.39
C THR A 118 25.60 -6.35 -6.90
N SER A 119 24.51 -6.19 -7.66
CA SER A 119 24.55 -5.46 -8.94
C SER A 119 24.60 -3.96 -8.67
N THR A 120 25.64 -3.56 -7.93
CA THR A 120 26.06 -2.16 -7.89
C THR A 120 26.58 -1.81 -9.27
N GLY A 121 25.71 -1.20 -10.09
CA GLY A 121 26.05 -0.31 -11.18
C GLY A 121 27.04 -0.84 -12.22
N LEU A 122 26.53 -1.51 -13.25
CA LEU A 122 27.11 -1.33 -14.57
C LEU A 122 26.76 0.09 -15.03
N ARG A 123 27.59 1.06 -14.64
CA ARG A 123 27.61 2.36 -15.30
C ARG A 123 27.96 2.07 -16.75
N THR A 124 27.02 2.29 -17.67
CA THR A 124 27.35 2.44 -19.08
C THR A 124 28.46 3.49 -19.15
N PRO A 125 29.60 3.24 -19.80
CA PRO A 125 30.55 4.31 -20.08
C PRO A 125 29.76 5.38 -20.83
N ALA A 126 29.71 6.58 -20.27
CA ALA A 126 29.31 7.76 -21.02
C ALA A 126 30.11 7.73 -22.33
N GLU A 127 29.40 7.75 -23.47
CA GLU A 127 30.03 7.90 -24.77
C GLU A 127 30.90 9.15 -24.71
N VAL A 128 32.21 8.93 -24.62
CA VAL A 128 33.22 9.95 -24.85
C VAL A 128 32.98 10.40 -26.29
N ARG A 129 32.29 11.53 -26.44
CA ARG A 129 32.27 12.28 -27.70
C ARG A 129 33.72 12.65 -28.01
N THR A 130 34.38 11.84 -28.82
CA THR A 130 35.57 12.25 -29.56
C THR A 130 35.15 13.33 -30.55
N THR A 131 35.30 14.59 -30.17
CA THR A 131 35.38 15.68 -31.14
C THR A 131 36.74 15.59 -31.80
N THR A 132 36.76 15.19 -33.06
CA THR A 132 37.93 15.31 -33.93
C THR A 132 38.37 16.78 -33.97
N PRO A 133 39.67 17.11 -33.80
CA PRO A 133 40.16 18.44 -34.09
C PRO A 133 40.24 18.58 -35.61
N THR A 134 39.40 19.46 -36.18
CA THR A 134 39.63 19.97 -37.53
C THR A 134 40.47 21.23 -37.39
N ASP A 135 41.73 21.11 -37.81
CA ASP A 135 42.58 22.26 -38.10
C ASP A 135 41.96 23.08 -39.25
N ASP A 136 41.63 24.34 -38.98
CA ASP A 136 41.60 25.37 -40.01
C ASP A 136 42.08 26.71 -39.41
N PRO A 137 43.21 27.28 -39.89
CA PRO A 137 43.81 28.47 -39.31
C PRO A 137 43.40 29.73 -40.08
N ALA A 138 42.52 30.56 -39.50
CA ALA A 138 42.44 31.98 -39.88
C ALA A 138 41.69 32.83 -38.85
N GLY A 139 42.40 33.82 -38.26
CA GLY A 139 41.85 35.18 -38.17
C GLY A 139 41.41 35.73 -36.82
N ARG A 140 42.38 36.35 -36.11
CA ARG A 140 42.35 37.66 -35.36
C ARG A 140 41.33 37.85 -34.21
N CYS A 141 41.77 38.16 -32.98
CA CYS A 141 42.08 39.52 -32.43
C CYS A 141 40.92 40.50 -32.65
N GLU A 142 40.27 41.16 -31.68
CA GLU A 142 40.61 41.61 -30.33
C GLU A 142 39.31 41.85 -29.53
N THR A 143 39.36 41.73 -28.20
CA THR A 143 38.30 42.14 -27.27
C THR A 143 38.48 43.60 -26.86
N ASP A 144 37.42 44.38 -27.01
CA ASP A 144 37.26 45.75 -26.50
C ASP A 144 36.56 45.70 -25.12
N PRO A 145 37.19 46.13 -24.00
CA PRO A 145 36.49 46.26 -22.73
C PRO A 145 35.89 47.66 -22.59
N GLY A 146 34.56 47.72 -22.69
CA GLY A 146 33.75 48.90 -22.44
C GLY A 146 33.98 49.50 -21.05
N LYS A 147 34.46 50.75 -21.08
CA LYS A 147 34.54 51.75 -20.01
C LYS A 147 33.13 52.22 -19.59
N GLY A 148 32.87 52.40 -18.30
CA GLY A 148 31.62 53.03 -17.85
C GLY A 148 31.39 53.06 -16.33
N ASP A 149 32.16 53.92 -15.68
CA ASP A 149 32.14 54.30 -14.26
C ASP A 149 30.83 55.05 -13.86
N ARG A 150 30.47 54.98 -12.55
CA ARG A 150 29.72 55.99 -11.73
C ARG A 150 28.18 56.06 -11.91
N ASP A 151 27.32 56.27 -10.92
CA ASP A 151 27.31 56.82 -9.55
C ASP A 151 26.20 56.07 -8.74
N GLY A 152 26.16 55.92 -7.41
CA GLY A 152 26.53 56.85 -6.36
C GLY A 152 25.33 57.65 -5.83
N ALA A 153 24.30 57.01 -5.23
CA ALA A 153 23.34 57.68 -4.33
C ALA A 153 22.61 56.71 -3.39
N LEU A 154 22.54 57.09 -2.11
CA LEU A 154 22.04 56.38 -0.92
C LEU A 154 20.69 57.02 -0.47
N PRO A 155 20.03 56.62 0.65
CA PRO A 155 18.66 56.08 0.66
C PRO A 155 17.63 56.95 1.41
N SER A 156 16.37 56.50 1.46
CA SER A 156 15.27 56.88 2.40
C SER A 156 13.99 56.16 1.90
N ALA A 157 13.08 55.56 2.67
CA ALA A 157 12.76 55.52 4.10
C ALA A 157 12.09 54.17 4.45
#